data_AF-A0A958Q6C3-F1
#
_entry.id   AF-A0A958Q6C3-F1
#
_cell.length_a   1.000
_cell.length_b   1.000
_cell.length_c   1.000
_cell.angle_alpha   90.00
_cell.angle_beta   90.00
_cell.angle_gamma   90.00
#
_symmetry.space_group_name_H-M   'P 1'
#
loop_
_entity.id
_entity.type
_entity.pdbx_description
1 polymer ?
#
loop_
_entity_poly.entity_id
_entity_poly.type
_entity_poly.pdbx_seq_one_letter_code
_entity_poly.pdbx_strand_id
1 'polypeptide(L)'
;MFGKVNKLYTSAGQKLGAMFAAPSKAQGQCMLFLLGIALLSGGLADTVSAQGGTITYNDERVTNSINAILTYIEGSFGALIMIAAGLGAILSSAFGQYRAALGLLVVAVGAFILRSLVSTFFNDTNIAANT
;
A
#
# COMPACT_ATOMS: atom_id res chain seq x y z
N MET A 1 -31.73 24.64 33.24
CA MET A 1 -30.99 23.40 32.90
C MET A 1 -31.10 23.02 31.42
N PHE A 2 -32.26 23.21 30.76
CA PHE A 2 -32.49 22.91 29.34
C PHE A 2 -31.60 23.65 28.31
N GLY A 3 -31.16 24.89 28.60
CA GLY A 3 -30.33 25.66 27.66
C GLY A 3 -28.92 25.10 27.39
N LYS A 4 -28.36 24.29 28.31
CA LYS A 4 -27.04 23.66 28.11
C LYS A 4 -27.10 22.48 27.12
N VAL A 5 -28.24 21.80 27.04
CA VAL A 5 -28.42 20.63 26.16
C VAL A 5 -28.48 21.07 24.69
N ASN A 6 -29.25 22.12 24.37
CA ASN A 6 -29.34 22.63 22.99
C ASN A 6 -28.02 23.20 22.45
N LYS A 7 -27.16 23.78 23.30
CA LYS A 7 -25.81 24.22 22.90
C LYS A 7 -24.88 23.05 22.60
N LEU A 8 -25.07 21.90 23.24
CA LEU A 8 -24.26 20.70 23.00
C LEU A 8 -24.59 20.08 21.64
N TYR A 9 -25.88 19.97 21.31
CA TYR A 9 -26.35 19.42 20.03
C TYR A 9 -25.92 20.26 18.82
N THR A 10 -26.06 21.58 18.89
CA THR A 10 -25.64 22.46 17.79
C THR A 10 -24.12 22.49 17.64
N SER A 11 -23.35 22.43 18.74
CA SER A 11 -21.88 22.37 18.68
C SER A 11 -21.36 21.03 18.15
N ALA A 12 -21.97 19.91 18.53
CA ALA A 12 -21.63 18.59 17.99
C ALA A 12 -21.99 18.47 16.51
N GLY A 13 -23.17 18.96 16.11
CA GLY A 13 -23.60 18.98 14.71
C GLY A 13 -22.72 19.88 13.82
N GLN A 14 -22.31 21.05 14.32
CA GLN A 14 -21.38 21.92 13.60
C GLN A 14 -19.97 21.33 13.51
N LYS A 15 -19.48 20.64 14.55
CA LYS A 15 -18.18 19.96 14.50
C LYS A 15 -18.19 18.78 13.52
N LEU A 16 -19.26 17.98 13.50
CA LEU A 16 -19.42 16.89 12.53
C LEU A 16 -19.57 17.43 11.11
N GLY A 17 -20.38 18.48 10.90
CA GLY A 17 -20.51 19.14 9.59
C GLY A 17 -19.21 19.78 9.10
N ALA A 18 -18.47 20.44 9.98
CA ALA A 18 -17.17 21.02 9.65
C ALA A 18 -16.09 19.96 9.35
N MET A 19 -16.15 18.79 10.00
CA MET A 19 -15.26 17.67 9.68
C MET A 19 -15.43 17.18 8.23
N PHE A 20 -16.64 17.22 7.68
CA PHE A 20 -16.91 16.82 6.30
C PHE A 20 -16.60 17.93 5.29
N ALA A 21 -16.84 19.19 5.63
CA ALA A 21 -16.64 20.32 4.72
C ALA A 21 -15.17 20.83 4.68
N ALA A 22 -14.42 20.69 5.77
CA ALA A 22 -13.05 21.16 5.88
C ALA A 22 -12.22 20.26 6.82
N PRO A 23 -11.76 19.08 6.35
CA PRO A 23 -11.00 18.16 7.16
C PRO A 23 -9.67 18.78 7.61
N SER A 24 -9.39 18.70 8.91
CA SER A 24 -8.11 19.16 9.45
C SER A 24 -6.95 18.30 8.92
N LYS A 25 -5.74 18.87 8.87
CA LYS A 25 -4.54 18.16 8.39
C LYS A 25 -4.31 16.83 9.12
N ALA A 26 -4.56 16.80 10.42
CA ALA A 26 -4.43 15.60 11.26
C ALA A 26 -5.50 14.53 10.93
N GLN A 27 -6.74 14.95 10.64
CA GLN A 27 -7.79 14.02 10.22
C GLN A 27 -7.53 13.42 8.84
N GLY A 28 -7.07 14.22 7.88
CA GLY A 28 -6.72 13.71 6.56
C GLY A 28 -5.61 12.67 6.63
N GLN A 29 -4.59 12.90 7.45
CA GLN A 29 -3.51 11.93 7.69
C GLN A 29 -4.02 10.64 8.33
N CYS A 30 -4.88 10.73 9.35
CA CYS A 30 -5.47 9.54 9.97
C CYS A 30 -6.37 8.75 9.00
N MET A 31 -7.15 9.43 8.16
CA MET A 31 -8.01 8.77 7.17
C MET A 31 -7.17 8.03 6.11
N LEU A 32 -6.12 8.65 5.59
CA LEU A 32 -5.21 8.01 4.63
C LEU A 32 -4.48 6.82 5.25
N PHE A 33 -4.07 6.93 6.52
CA PHE A 33 -3.43 5.84 7.24
C PHE A 33 -4.38 4.64 7.44
N LEU A 34 -5.62 4.90 7.85
CA LEU A 34 -6.64 3.85 8.02
C LEU A 34 -7.03 3.19 6.70
N LEU A 35 -7.15 3.98 5.63
CA LEU A 35 -7.39 3.48 4.28
C LEU A 35 -6.24 2.55 3.83
N GLY A 36 -4.99 2.94 4.11
CA GLY A 36 -3.81 2.13 3.83
C GLY A 36 -3.82 0.79 4.57
N ILE A 37 -4.14 0.80 5.87
CA ILE A 37 -4.29 -0.43 6.66
C ILE A 37 -5.41 -1.31 6.11
N ALA A 38 -6.55 -0.74 5.76
CA ALA A 38 -7.68 -1.49 5.23
C ALA A 38 -7.32 -2.21 3.91
N LEU A 39 -6.68 -1.50 2.97
CA LEU A 39 -6.20 -2.09 1.71
C LEU A 39 -5.17 -3.21 1.94
N LEU A 40 -4.23 -3.01 2.87
CA LEU A 40 -3.22 -4.02 3.22
C LEU A 40 -3.86 -5.28 3.83
N SER A 41 -4.78 -5.09 4.78
CA SER A 41 -5.48 -6.19 5.45
C SER A 41 -6.39 -6.97 4.50
N GLY A 42 -7.08 -6.30 3.57
CA GLY A 42 -7.89 -6.95 2.53
C GLY A 42 -7.04 -7.79 1.57
N GLY A 43 -5.91 -7.24 1.09
CA GLY A 43 -5.00 -7.99 0.22
C GLY A 43 -4.34 -9.20 0.91
N LEU A 44 -4.03 -9.10 2.20
CA LEU A 44 -3.46 -10.21 2.98
C LEU A 44 -4.49 -11.32 3.22
N ALA A 45 -5.77 -11.00 3.40
CA ALA A 45 -6.82 -11.99 3.65
C ALA A 45 -7.03 -12.96 2.48
N ASP A 46 -6.97 -12.47 1.23
CA ASP A 46 -7.02 -13.31 0.02
C ASP A 46 -5.78 -14.20 -0.14
N THR A 47 -4.65 -13.83 0.47
CA THR A 47 -3.41 -14.62 0.39
C THR A 47 -3.45 -15.81 1.35
N VAL A 48 -4.11 -15.67 2.50
CA VAL A 48 -4.24 -16.72 3.52
C VAL A 48 -5.20 -17.83 3.08
N SER A 49 -6.27 -17.50 2.35
CA SER A 49 -7.21 -18.50 1.84
C SER A 49 -6.59 -19.44 0.79
N ALA A 50 -5.52 -19.00 0.11
CA ALA A 50 -4.79 -19.81 -0.87
C ALA A 50 -3.84 -20.87 -0.25
N GLN A 51 -3.54 -20.81 1.05
CA GLN A 51 -2.52 -21.65 1.70
C GLN A 51 -3.05 -22.92 2.39
N GLY A 52 -4.37 -23.18 2.35
CA GLY A 52 -5.05 -24.21 3.14
C GLY A 52 -4.92 -25.68 2.68
N GLY A 53 -3.79 -26.10 2.12
CA GLY A 53 -3.56 -27.49 1.69
C GLY A 53 -2.34 -28.11 2.38
N THR A 54 -2.57 -29.15 3.20
CA THR A 54 -1.60 -29.92 4.01
C THR A 54 -0.22 -30.04 3.35
N ILE A 55 0.82 -29.50 3.99
CA ILE A 55 2.19 -29.41 3.43
C ILE A 55 3.09 -30.47 4.05
N THR A 56 3.27 -31.58 3.33
CA THR A 56 4.49 -32.37 3.40
C THR A 56 5.63 -31.47 2.94
N TYR A 57 6.64 -31.23 3.78
CA TYR A 57 7.84 -30.44 3.44
C TYR A 57 8.54 -31.10 2.24
N ASN A 58 8.21 -30.62 1.04
CA ASN A 58 8.86 -30.97 -0.20
C ASN A 58 9.55 -29.68 -0.67
N ASP A 59 10.86 -29.72 -0.90
CA ASP A 59 11.65 -28.54 -1.30
C ASP A 59 11.11 -27.87 -2.57
N GLU A 60 10.43 -28.65 -3.43
CA GLU A 60 9.68 -28.13 -4.58
C GLU A 60 8.53 -27.17 -4.19
N ARG A 61 7.81 -27.41 -3.08
CA ARG A 61 6.71 -26.53 -2.65
C ARG A 61 7.22 -25.20 -2.10
N VAL A 62 8.35 -25.23 -1.40
CA VAL A 62 9.02 -24.02 -0.91
C VAL A 62 9.53 -23.22 -2.10
N THR A 63 10.18 -23.89 -3.07
CA THR A 63 10.67 -23.26 -4.30
C THR A 63 9.53 -22.65 -5.11
N ASN A 64 8.41 -23.37 -5.30
CA ASN A 64 7.23 -22.87 -6.00
C ASN A 64 6.55 -21.71 -5.25
N SER A 65 6.53 -21.73 -3.92
CA SER A 65 5.96 -20.63 -3.12
C SER A 65 6.81 -19.37 -3.20
N ILE A 66 8.14 -19.50 -3.15
CA ILE A 66 9.08 -18.38 -3.33
C ILE A 66 8.95 -17.82 -4.75
N ASN A 67 8.88 -18.68 -5.77
CA ASN A 67 8.71 -18.25 -7.15
C ASN A 67 7.38 -17.51 -7.37
N ALA A 68 6.28 -18.01 -6.79
CA ALA A 68 4.99 -17.32 -6.84
C ALA A 68 5.03 -15.94 -6.16
N ILE A 69 5.65 -15.84 -4.98
CA ILE A 69 5.78 -14.56 -4.25
C ILE A 69 6.64 -13.56 -5.03
N LEU A 70 7.79 -14.01 -5.56
CA LEU A 70 8.67 -13.17 -6.38
C LEU A 70 7.97 -12.71 -7.66
N THR A 71 7.22 -13.59 -8.33
CA THR A 71 6.43 -13.25 -9.51
C THR A 71 5.35 -12.20 -9.20
N TYR A 72 4.67 -12.31 -8.05
CA TYR A 72 3.69 -11.32 -7.63
C TYR A 72 4.32 -9.96 -7.32
N ILE A 73 5.45 -9.95 -6.59
CA ILE A 73 6.18 -8.73 -6.22
C ILE A 73 6.80 -8.06 -7.46
N GLU A 74 7.32 -8.83 -8.41
CA GLU A 74 7.87 -8.33 -9.68
C GLU A 74 6.78 -7.83 -10.64
N GLY A 75 5.61 -8.49 -10.63
CA GLY A 75 4.51 -8.25 -11.55
C GLY A 75 3.60 -7.09 -11.16
N SER A 76 2.31 -7.41 -11.00
CA SER A 76 1.24 -6.42 -10.82
C SER A 76 1.32 -5.69 -9.48
N PHE A 77 1.80 -6.33 -8.42
CA PHE A 77 1.86 -5.71 -7.09
C PHE A 77 2.98 -4.66 -7.00
N GLY A 78 4.18 -4.97 -7.50
CA GLY A 78 5.27 -4.00 -7.58
C GLY A 78 4.93 -2.80 -8.45
N ALA A 79 4.25 -3.03 -9.58
CA ALA A 79 3.74 -1.95 -10.43
C ALA A 79 2.70 -1.08 -9.71
N LEU A 80 1.79 -1.70 -8.94
CA LEU A 80 0.76 -0.97 -8.18
C LEU A 80 1.38 -0.09 -7.09
N ILE A 81 2.36 -0.60 -6.33
CA ILE A 81 3.08 0.19 -5.32
C ILE A 81 3.82 1.36 -5.97
N MET A 82 4.49 1.12 -7.10
CA MET A 82 5.23 2.16 -7.83
C MET A 82 4.32 3.30 -8.28
N ILE A 83 3.16 2.98 -8.86
CA ILE A 83 2.19 3.98 -9.33
C ILE A 83 1.57 4.73 -8.14
N ALA A 84 1.18 4.01 -7.08
CA ALA A 84 0.61 4.64 -5.88
C ALA A 84 1.60 5.60 -5.21
N ALA A 85 2.87 5.21 -5.10
CA ALA A 85 3.94 6.05 -4.57
C ALA A 85 4.20 7.27 -5.47
N GLY A 86 4.22 7.09 -6.80
CA GLY A 86 4.38 8.17 -7.76
C GLY A 86 3.25 9.21 -7.68
N LEU A 87 2.00 8.77 -7.66
CA LEU A 87 0.84 9.65 -7.50
C LEU A 87 0.86 10.37 -6.15
N GLY A 88 1.21 9.65 -5.08
CA GLY A 88 1.35 10.25 -3.75
C GLY A 88 2.45 11.31 -3.69
N ALA A 89 3.57 11.11 -4.41
CA ALA A 89 4.65 12.08 -4.51
C ALA A 89 4.20 13.37 -5.21
N ILE A 90 3.47 13.25 -6.32
CA ILE A 90 2.90 14.41 -7.05
C ILE A 90 1.94 15.19 -6.15
N LEU A 91 1.01 14.50 -5.48
CA LEU A 91 0.04 15.13 -4.58
C LEU A 91 0.73 15.80 -3.38
N SER A 92 1.73 15.14 -2.77
CA SER A 92 2.51 15.72 -1.67
C SER A 92 3.30 16.95 -2.11
N SER A 93 3.82 16.96 -3.34
CA SER A 93 4.49 18.13 -3.92
C SER A 93 3.50 19.29 -4.12
N ALA A 94 2.27 19.01 -4.57
CA ALA A 94 1.23 20.01 -4.76
C ALA A 94 0.79 20.67 -3.44
N PHE A 95 0.81 19.93 -2.32
CA PHE A 95 0.48 20.48 -0.99
C PHE A 95 1.67 21.13 -0.26
N GLY A 96 2.82 21.30 -0.93
CA GLY A 96 4.01 21.92 -0.34
C GLY A 96 4.73 21.05 0.69
N GLN A 97 4.42 19.75 0.78
CA GLN A 97 5.07 18.81 1.68
C GLN A 97 6.28 18.14 1.00
N TYR A 98 7.33 18.93 0.77
CA TYR A 98 8.51 18.49 0.03
C TYR A 98 9.19 17.24 0.62
N ARG A 99 9.27 17.13 1.94
CA ARG A 99 9.85 15.94 2.60
C ARG A 99 9.06 14.66 2.35
N ALA A 100 7.73 14.74 2.34
CA ALA A 100 6.86 13.59 2.05
C ALA A 100 6.95 13.21 0.56
N ALA A 101 6.98 14.21 -0.32
CA ALA A 101 7.14 14.00 -1.75
C ALA A 101 8.46 13.28 -2.09
N LEU A 102 9.57 13.71 -1.47
CA LEU A 102 10.86 13.03 -1.64
C LEU A 102 10.85 11.59 -1.12
N GLY A 103 10.23 11.35 0.04
CA GLY A 103 10.11 9.98 0.58
C GLY A 103 9.35 9.05 -0.36
N LEU A 104 8.22 9.52 -0.91
CA LEU A 104 7.41 8.75 -1.85
C LEU A 104 8.11 8.55 -3.20
N LEU A 105 8.88 9.54 -3.65
CA LEU A 105 9.69 9.43 -4.86
C LEU A 105 10.78 8.36 -4.71
N VAL A 106 11.47 8.32 -3.56
CA VAL A 106 12.49 7.28 -3.28
C VAL A 106 11.86 5.89 -3.26
N VAL A 107 10.66 5.72 -2.69
CA VAL A 107 9.95 4.43 -2.69
C VAL A 107 9.58 4.01 -4.12
N ALA A 108 9.09 4.92 -4.97
CA ALA A 108 8.77 4.62 -6.36
C ALA A 108 10.01 4.19 -7.16
N VAL A 109 11.12 4.91 -7.00
CA VAL A 109 12.41 4.57 -7.65
C VAL A 109 12.98 3.26 -7.11
N GLY A 110 12.91 3.03 -5.80
CA GLY A 110 13.36 1.79 -5.17
C GLY A 110 12.60 0.57 -5.66
N ALA A 111 11.28 0.66 -5.77
CA ALA A 111 10.43 -0.40 -6.34
C ALA A 111 10.77 -0.67 -7.81
N PHE A 112 11.08 0.38 -8.59
CA PHE A 112 11.51 0.24 -9.98
C PHE A 112 12.86 -0.48 -10.08
N ILE A 113 13.85 -0.07 -9.30
CA ILE A 113 15.18 -0.69 -9.29
C ILE A 113 15.11 -2.15 -8.85
N LEU A 114 14.35 -2.46 -7.79
CA LEU A 114 14.14 -3.84 -7.34
C LEU A 114 13.52 -4.70 -8.44
N ARG A 115 12.50 -4.20 -9.13
CA ARG A 115 11.88 -4.90 -10.27
C ARG A 115 12.90 -5.15 -11.39
N SER A 116 13.67 -4.14 -11.78
CA SER A 116 14.70 -4.29 -12.81
C SER A 116 15.81 -5.25 -12.42
N LEU A 117 16.25 -5.24 -11.16
CA LEU A 117 17.28 -6.16 -10.66
C LEU A 117 16.78 -7.61 -10.64
N VAL A 118 15.58 -7.85 -10.11
CA VAL A 118 15.00 -9.20 -10.08
C VAL A 118 14.83 -9.73 -11.50
N SER A 119 14.26 -8.92 -12.40
CA SER A 119 14.09 -9.29 -13.80
C SER A 119 15.41 -9.54 -14.53
N THR A 120 16.51 -8.86 -14.14
CA THR A 120 17.82 -9.06 -14.78
C THR A 120 18.53 -10.32 -14.27
N PHE A 121 18.46 -10.61 -12.97
CA PHE A 121 19.19 -11.73 -12.35
C PHE A 121 18.42 -13.05 -12.36
N PHE A 122 17.10 -13.01 -12.39
CA PHE A 122 16.23 -14.20 -12.32
C PHE A 122 15.45 -14.46 -13.61
N ASN A 123 15.91 -13.92 -14.75
CA ASN A 123 15.28 -14.23 -16.04
C ASN A 123 15.63 -15.67 -16.46
N ASP A 124 14.62 -16.55 -16.48
CA ASP A 124 14.74 -17.96 -16.86
C ASP A 124 15.34 -18.20 -18.26
N THR A 125 15.31 -17.18 -19.13
CA THR A 125 16.01 -17.24 -20.43
C THR A 125 17.52 -17.46 -20.30
N ASN A 126 18.16 -17.04 -19.21
CA ASN A 126 19.59 -17.28 -18.99
C ASN A 126 19.89 -18.68 -18.42
N ILE A 127 18.89 -19.33 -17.81
CA ILE A 127 19.03 -20.68 -17.24
C ILE A 127 18.77 -21.75 -18.32
N ALA A 128 17.80 -21.53 -19.21
CA ALA A 128 17.47 -22.44 -20.30
C ALA A 128 18.50 -22.46 -21.45
N ALA A 129 19.36 -21.45 -21.57
CA ALA A 129 20.36 -21.36 -22.64
C ALA A 129 21.66 -22.16 -22.37
N ASN A 130 21.83 -22.74 -21.17
CA ASN A 130 23.02 -23.48 -20.76
C ASN A 130 22.76 -24.97 -20.43
N THR A 131 21.63 -25.53 -20.85
CA THR A 131 21.34 -26.98 -20.86
C THR A 131 20.96 -27.41 -22.27
#